data_AF-A0A7K7Z260-F1
#
_entry.id   AF-A0A7K7Z260-F1
#
_cell.length_a   1.000
_cell.length_b   1.000
_cell.length_c   1.000
_cell.angle_alpha   90.00
_cell.angle_beta   90.00
_cell.angle_gamma   90.00
#
_symmetry.space_group_name_H-M   'P 1'
#
loop_
_entity.id
_entity.type
_entity.pdbx_description
1 polymer ?
#
loop_
_entity_poly.entity_id
_entity_poly.type
_entity_poly.pdbx_seq_one_letter_code
_entity_poly.pdbx_strand_id
1 'polypeptide(L)'
;SRRLCILKGIYPHEPKHKKKVNKGSTAPRTFYLLKDIKFLLHEPIVNKFREYKVFVRKLRKAYGKSEWGSVERLKDNKPTYKLDHIVKERYPTFIDALRDLDDALSMCFLFSTFPRTGKCHVQTIQLCRRLAVEFQNYVIASRSLRKVFLSIKGIYYQAEVLGQPITWITPYAFAHDHPTDVDYRVMATFTEFYTTLLGFVNFRLYHSLNLLYPPKIDSQAEDELKPAEGKEYAMDSESSLERLSALSASLARAVAPTHEDEVEMDEFPVEGETAELMDAKRKEQEALEKHKKLFEGLRFFLNREVPREPLAFVIRCFGGQVSWDKSLCIGATYDAADPSITHHIIDRPRLDKQVVGRYYLQPQWVFDSVNAKLCLPVADYFPGVLLPPHLSPFVTEKEGDYVPPEKLKLLALQRGENPDEESEEEDEEEEEEEEGDNDKEEEEEDESEKEEEMKLQKIEEQKTQNTQSNKVLPVKVTAGKVRVEDKQRLEQEQQSEEKRLAIMMMKKREKYLYKKIMFGKKRKIREANKLAEKRKAHDAALKEQKKKSKKARQA
;
A
#
# COMPACT_ATOMS: atom_id res chain seq x y z
N SER A 1 14.89 13.09 -28.09
CA SER A 1 13.76 13.96 -27.69
C SER A 1 12.99 13.36 -26.52
N ARG A 2 12.31 12.20 -26.68
CA ARG A 2 11.53 11.56 -25.59
C ARG A 2 12.31 11.32 -24.29
N ARG A 3 13.53 10.75 -24.36
CA ARG A 3 14.41 10.55 -23.20
C ARG A 3 14.65 11.81 -22.38
N LEU A 4 14.90 12.94 -23.05
CA LEU A 4 15.18 14.20 -22.37
C LEU A 4 13.93 14.75 -21.67
N CYS A 5 12.76 14.61 -22.31
CA CYS A 5 11.48 14.93 -21.69
C CYS A 5 11.24 14.09 -20.43
N ILE A 6 11.58 12.80 -20.45
CA ILE A 6 11.45 11.90 -19.30
C ILE A 6 12.38 12.32 -18.16
N LEU A 7 13.67 12.55 -18.46
CA LEU A 7 14.66 12.92 -17.43
C LEU A 7 14.30 14.24 -16.72
N LYS A 8 13.82 15.25 -17.46
CA LYS A 8 13.31 16.49 -16.87
C LYS A 8 11.85 16.39 -16.39
N GLY A 9 11.19 15.27 -16.67
CA GLY A 9 9.74 15.01 -16.60
C GLY A 9 8.89 16.20 -17.02
N ILE A 10 9.04 16.54 -18.29
CA ILE A 10 8.13 17.40 -19.04
C ILE A 10 7.06 16.50 -19.64
N TYR A 11 5.82 16.77 -19.28
CA TYR A 11 4.67 15.97 -19.68
C TYR A 11 3.92 16.63 -20.85
N PRO A 12 3.23 15.82 -21.69
CA PRO A 12 2.34 16.37 -22.69
C PRO A 12 1.13 17.04 -22.02
N HIS A 13 0.66 18.15 -22.59
CA HIS A 13 -0.49 18.90 -22.12
C HIS A 13 -1.64 18.85 -23.13
N GLU A 14 -2.87 18.79 -22.63
CA GLU A 14 -4.06 18.90 -23.45
C GLU A 14 -4.55 20.36 -23.52
N PRO A 15 -4.52 21.00 -24.71
CA PRO A 15 -4.93 22.39 -24.83
C PRO A 15 -6.46 22.53 -24.76
N LYS A 16 -6.95 23.57 -24.05
CA LYS A 16 -8.39 23.91 -23.96
C LYS A 16 -9.07 24.02 -25.33
N HIS A 17 -8.36 24.55 -26.34
CA HIS A 17 -8.87 24.72 -27.71
C HIS A 17 -8.00 23.99 -28.74
N LYS A 18 -8.19 22.66 -28.86
CA LYS A 18 -7.44 21.78 -29.78
C LYS A 18 -7.39 22.30 -31.23
N LYS A 19 -8.54 22.72 -31.77
CA LYS A 19 -8.63 23.22 -33.16
C LYS A 19 -7.76 24.45 -33.39
N LYS A 20 -7.70 25.39 -32.43
CA LYS A 20 -6.90 26.62 -32.56
C LYS A 20 -5.41 26.31 -32.55
N VAL A 21 -4.97 25.43 -31.64
CA VAL A 21 -3.56 25.04 -31.50
C VAL A 21 -3.10 24.16 -32.66
N ASN A 22 -3.98 23.30 -33.17
CA ASN A 22 -3.68 22.38 -34.26
C ASN A 22 -3.99 22.96 -35.66
N LYS A 23 -3.98 24.29 -35.79
CA LYS A 23 -4.21 25.01 -37.07
C LYS A 23 -5.46 24.53 -37.83
N GLY A 24 -6.56 24.30 -37.12
CA GLY A 24 -7.84 23.84 -37.65
C GLY A 24 -8.04 22.32 -37.67
N SER A 25 -6.99 21.52 -37.49
CA SER A 25 -7.08 20.04 -37.51
C SER A 25 -7.61 19.47 -36.20
N THR A 26 -8.47 18.45 -36.27
CA THR A 26 -8.94 17.67 -35.11
C THR A 26 -8.12 16.40 -34.87
N ALA A 27 -7.05 16.16 -35.64
CA ALA A 27 -6.23 14.97 -35.51
C ALA A 27 -5.59 14.87 -34.11
N PRO A 28 -5.52 13.67 -33.51
CA PRO A 28 -4.89 13.47 -32.22
C PRO A 28 -3.40 13.77 -32.32
N ARG A 29 -2.95 14.78 -31.57
CA ARG A 29 -1.53 15.16 -31.46
C ARG A 29 -1.19 15.40 -29.99
N THR A 30 0.03 15.05 -29.63
CA THR A 30 0.61 15.36 -28.32
C THR A 30 1.17 16.78 -28.34
N PHE A 31 0.69 17.65 -27.47
CA PHE A 31 1.18 19.02 -27.35
C PHE A 31 2.09 19.14 -26.14
N TYR A 32 3.12 19.99 -26.25
CA TYR A 32 4.02 20.36 -25.16
C TYR A 32 4.06 21.88 -25.08
N LEU A 33 4.36 22.43 -23.91
CA LEU A 33 4.49 23.88 -23.75
C LEU A 33 5.80 24.35 -24.40
N LEU A 34 5.73 25.49 -25.10
CA LEU A 34 6.91 26.10 -25.72
C LEU A 34 7.95 26.52 -24.69
N LYS A 35 7.52 26.93 -23.49
CA LYS A 35 8.42 27.28 -22.37
C LYS A 35 9.30 26.10 -21.98
N ASP A 36 8.70 24.91 -21.85
CA ASP A 36 9.40 23.70 -21.42
C ASP A 36 10.37 23.21 -22.49
N ILE A 37 10.00 23.30 -23.78
CA ILE A 37 10.92 22.96 -24.88
C ILE A 37 12.10 23.93 -24.94
N LYS A 38 11.88 25.23 -24.71
CA LYS A 38 12.97 26.21 -24.63
C LYS A 38 13.91 25.91 -23.46
N PHE A 39 13.37 25.51 -22.31
CA PHE A 39 14.15 25.09 -21.16
C PHE A 39 15.05 23.88 -21.50
N LEU A 40 14.52 22.88 -22.19
CA LEU A 40 15.30 21.71 -22.63
C LEU A 40 16.48 22.02 -23.54
N LEU A 41 16.43 23.12 -24.30
CA LEU A 41 17.48 23.48 -25.25
C LEU A 41 18.79 23.86 -24.56
N HIS A 42 18.69 24.42 -23.34
CA HIS A 42 19.84 24.87 -22.56
C HIS A 42 20.40 23.79 -21.62
N GLU A 43 19.85 22.57 -21.67
CA GLU A 43 20.25 21.49 -20.78
C GLU A 43 21.64 20.92 -21.14
N PRO A 44 22.60 20.82 -20.19
CA PRO A 44 23.96 20.37 -20.47
C PRO A 44 24.03 18.91 -20.96
N ILE A 45 23.10 18.04 -20.56
CA ILE A 45 23.02 16.64 -21.02
C ILE A 45 22.83 16.54 -22.54
N VAL A 46 22.26 17.57 -23.19
CA VAL A 46 22.12 17.60 -24.66
C VAL A 46 23.48 17.51 -25.33
N ASN A 47 24.50 18.17 -24.78
CA ASN A 47 25.86 18.12 -25.32
C ASN A 47 26.47 16.72 -25.17
N LYS A 48 26.22 16.04 -24.04
CA LYS A 48 26.64 14.64 -23.84
C LYS A 48 25.96 13.68 -24.81
N PHE A 49 24.69 13.89 -25.14
CA PHE A 49 24.03 13.09 -26.19
C PHE A 49 24.62 13.34 -27.57
N ARG A 50 25.07 14.56 -27.88
CA ARG A 50 25.78 14.87 -29.12
C ARG A 50 27.15 14.19 -29.17
N GLU A 51 27.93 14.25 -28.07
CA GLU A 51 29.20 13.53 -27.92
C GLU A 51 29.02 12.02 -28.13
N TYR A 52 28.00 11.42 -27.51
CA TYR A 52 27.67 10.00 -27.67
C TYR A 52 27.34 9.65 -29.13
N LYS A 53 26.60 10.51 -29.83
CA LYS A 53 26.30 10.30 -31.26
C LYS A 53 27.55 10.35 -32.13
N VAL A 54 28.49 11.25 -31.83
CA VAL A 54 29.80 11.32 -32.50
C VAL A 54 30.63 10.07 -32.20
N PHE A 55 30.64 9.63 -30.95
CA PHE A 55 31.28 8.39 -30.52
C PHE A 55 30.76 7.17 -31.31
N VAL A 56 29.44 6.99 -31.40
CA VAL A 56 28.82 5.88 -32.16
C VAL A 56 29.20 5.94 -33.64
N ARG A 57 29.26 7.13 -34.25
CA ARG A 57 29.71 7.30 -35.64
C ARG A 57 31.18 6.90 -35.82
N LYS A 58 32.06 7.34 -34.92
CA LYS A 58 33.49 6.98 -34.93
C LYS A 58 33.68 5.47 -34.75
N LEU A 59 32.96 4.87 -33.82
CA LEU A 59 32.98 3.44 -33.56
C LEU A 59 32.52 2.65 -34.78
N ARG A 60 31.38 3.02 -35.40
CA ARG A 60 30.91 2.37 -36.65
C ARG A 60 31.93 2.50 -37.78
N LYS A 61 32.60 3.65 -37.91
CA LYS A 61 33.66 3.87 -38.91
C LYS A 61 34.87 2.96 -38.67
N ALA A 62 35.31 2.83 -37.42
CA ALA A 62 36.44 1.96 -37.05
C ALA A 62 36.10 0.48 -37.27
N TYR A 63 34.89 0.05 -36.92
CA TYR A 63 34.37 -1.30 -37.21
C TYR A 63 34.32 -1.58 -38.71
N GLY A 64 33.79 -0.65 -39.52
CA GLY A 64 33.72 -0.82 -40.97
C GLY A 64 35.08 -0.86 -41.67
N LYS A 65 36.13 -0.34 -41.02
CA LYS A 65 37.52 -0.42 -41.48
C LYS A 65 38.31 -1.60 -40.89
N SER A 66 37.69 -2.39 -40.00
CA SER A 66 38.35 -3.48 -39.26
C SER A 66 39.58 -3.04 -38.44
N GLU A 67 39.61 -1.78 -37.99
CA GLU A 67 40.67 -1.24 -37.12
C GLU A 67 40.40 -1.60 -35.65
N TRP A 68 40.71 -2.83 -35.23
CA TRP A 68 40.34 -3.36 -33.91
C TRP A 68 40.94 -2.57 -32.73
N GLY A 69 42.20 -2.13 -32.81
CA GLY A 69 42.82 -1.32 -31.75
C GLY A 69 42.16 0.05 -31.55
N SER A 70 41.73 0.69 -32.64
CA SER A 70 40.95 1.94 -32.58
C SER A 70 39.58 1.69 -31.94
N VAL A 71 38.94 0.56 -32.23
CA VAL A 71 37.64 0.17 -31.66
C VAL A 71 37.73 -0.01 -30.15
N GLU A 72 38.75 -0.71 -29.65
CA GLU A 72 38.96 -0.91 -28.21
C GLU A 72 39.19 0.42 -27.49
N ARG A 73 40.12 1.23 -28.00
CA ARG A 73 40.37 2.58 -27.44
C ARG A 73 39.11 3.45 -27.43
N LEU A 74 38.29 3.36 -28.46
CA LEU A 74 37.01 4.07 -28.51
C LEU A 74 36.06 3.54 -27.43
N LYS A 75 35.92 2.21 -27.28
CA LYS A 75 35.06 1.59 -26.25
C LYS A 75 35.45 2.01 -24.83
N ASP A 76 36.74 2.09 -24.54
CA ASP A 76 37.23 2.53 -23.22
C ASP A 76 36.91 4.00 -22.96
N ASN A 77 36.98 4.83 -24.01
CA ASN A 77 36.64 6.25 -23.96
C ASN A 77 35.14 6.52 -24.21
N LYS A 78 34.25 5.58 -23.86
CA LYS A 78 32.81 5.76 -24.02
C LYS A 78 32.33 6.95 -23.19
N PRO A 79 31.68 7.97 -23.80
CA PRO A 79 31.20 9.11 -23.05
C PRO A 79 30.02 8.71 -22.17
N THR A 80 30.15 8.93 -20.86
CA THR A 80 29.10 8.76 -19.85
C THR A 80 28.58 10.13 -19.41
N TYR A 81 27.30 10.19 -19.02
CA TYR A 81 26.71 11.36 -18.39
C TYR A 81 26.17 10.99 -17.01
N LYS A 82 25.99 12.00 -16.17
CA LYS A 82 25.40 11.88 -14.84
C LYS A 82 24.09 12.66 -14.77
N LEU A 83 23.16 12.19 -13.95
CA LEU A 83 21.83 12.81 -13.77
C LEU A 83 21.74 13.64 -12.47
N ASP A 84 22.84 13.76 -11.74
CA ASP A 84 22.91 14.37 -10.39
C ASP A 84 22.31 15.79 -10.34
N HIS A 85 22.63 16.63 -11.32
CA HIS A 85 22.09 18.00 -11.41
C HIS A 85 20.60 18.01 -11.72
N ILE A 86 20.11 17.09 -12.56
CA ILE A 86 18.67 16.95 -12.83
C ILE A 86 17.93 16.57 -11.56
N VAL A 87 18.43 15.60 -10.80
CA VAL A 87 17.80 15.16 -9.54
C VAL A 87 17.69 16.33 -8.57
N LYS A 88 18.77 17.09 -8.37
CA LYS A 88 18.78 18.26 -7.48
C LYS A 88 17.88 19.41 -7.95
N GLU A 89 17.75 19.62 -9.25
CA GLU A 89 16.84 20.62 -9.80
C GLU A 89 15.37 20.21 -9.69
N ARG A 90 15.05 18.91 -9.86
CA ARG A 90 13.69 18.38 -9.73
C ARG A 90 13.21 18.31 -8.30
N TYR A 91 14.13 18.01 -7.38
CA TYR A 91 13.85 17.85 -5.95
C TYR A 91 14.75 18.81 -5.14
N PRO A 92 14.33 20.07 -4.95
CA PRO A 92 15.11 21.04 -4.20
C PRO A 92 15.25 20.66 -2.72
N THR A 93 14.22 20.05 -2.16
CA THR A 93 14.23 19.52 -0.80
C THR A 93 14.25 18.00 -0.78
N PHE A 94 14.73 17.43 0.32
CA PHE A 94 14.74 15.98 0.49
C PHE A 94 13.34 15.38 0.65
N ILE A 95 12.44 16.12 1.30
CA ILE A 95 11.06 15.70 1.49
C ILE A 95 10.36 15.58 0.13
N ASP A 96 10.62 16.50 -0.81
CA ASP A 96 10.10 16.40 -2.16
C ASP A 96 10.57 15.13 -2.88
N ALA A 97 11.83 14.73 -2.67
CA ALA A 97 12.36 13.47 -3.20
C ALA A 97 11.70 12.24 -2.56
N LEU A 98 11.38 12.28 -1.27
CA LEU A 98 10.68 11.19 -0.57
C LEU A 98 9.23 11.04 -1.03
N ARG A 99 8.54 12.14 -1.35
CA ARG A 99 7.14 12.13 -1.83
C ARG A 99 6.98 11.41 -3.18
N ASP A 100 7.98 11.49 -4.04
CA ASP A 100 8.00 10.83 -5.36
C ASP A 100 8.69 9.45 -5.32
N LEU A 101 9.04 8.93 -4.14
CA LEU A 101 9.83 7.70 -4.02
C LEU A 101 9.01 6.42 -4.32
N ASP A 102 7.68 6.47 -4.16
CA ASP A 102 6.76 5.34 -4.36
C ASP A 102 6.90 4.67 -5.74
N ASP A 103 6.85 5.48 -6.80
CA ASP A 103 7.00 5.03 -8.19
C ASP A 103 8.41 4.54 -8.47
N ALA A 104 9.41 5.22 -7.90
CA ALA A 104 10.82 4.87 -8.07
C ALA A 104 11.13 3.50 -7.46
N LEU A 105 10.64 3.22 -6.25
CA LEU A 105 10.79 1.94 -5.58
C LEU A 105 10.08 0.83 -6.34
N SER A 106 8.80 1.03 -6.68
CA SER A 106 7.99 0.03 -7.39
C SER A 106 8.64 -0.38 -8.73
N MET A 107 9.19 0.59 -9.46
CA MET A 107 9.92 0.33 -10.70
C MET A 107 11.27 -0.37 -10.46
N CYS A 108 12.02 -0.01 -9.41
CA CYS A 108 13.28 -0.69 -9.09
C CYS A 108 13.05 -2.15 -8.68
N PHE A 109 12.03 -2.42 -7.86
CA PHE A 109 11.63 -3.78 -7.49
C PHE A 109 11.18 -4.59 -8.70
N LEU A 110 10.40 -4.00 -9.61
CA LEU A 110 10.02 -4.66 -10.86
C LEU A 110 11.23 -5.00 -11.75
N PHE A 111 12.16 -4.07 -11.94
CA PHE A 111 13.35 -4.34 -12.75
C PHE A 111 14.30 -5.36 -12.11
N SER A 112 14.23 -5.53 -10.78
CA SER A 112 15.04 -6.51 -10.06
C SER A 112 14.63 -7.97 -10.35
N THR A 113 13.36 -8.21 -10.70
CA THR A 113 12.85 -9.55 -11.03
C THR A 113 13.02 -9.92 -12.49
N PHE A 114 13.41 -8.97 -13.35
CA PHE A 114 13.59 -9.26 -14.76
C PHE A 114 14.79 -10.19 -15.00
N PRO A 115 14.63 -11.26 -15.78
CA PRO A 115 15.74 -12.08 -16.23
C PRO A 115 16.69 -11.26 -17.11
N ARG A 116 17.94 -11.72 -17.18
CA ARG A 116 19.00 -11.11 -18.01
C ARG A 116 18.72 -11.34 -19.49
N THR A 117 17.79 -10.57 -20.05
CA THR A 117 17.43 -10.61 -21.48
C THR A 117 18.12 -9.48 -22.24
N GLY A 118 18.39 -9.65 -23.53
CA GLY A 118 19.07 -8.64 -24.36
C GLY A 118 18.29 -7.32 -24.56
N LYS A 119 17.05 -7.23 -24.08
CA LYS A 119 16.22 -6.02 -24.15
C LYS A 119 16.54 -5.00 -23.04
N CYS A 120 16.99 -5.47 -21.88
CA CYS A 120 17.32 -4.65 -20.71
C CYS A 120 18.83 -4.71 -20.44
N HIS A 121 19.44 -3.59 -20.03
CA HIS A 121 20.85 -3.61 -19.64
C HIS A 121 21.01 -4.37 -18.32
N VAL A 122 21.84 -5.41 -18.32
CA VAL A 122 22.16 -6.22 -17.13
C VAL A 122 22.67 -5.36 -15.97
N GLN A 123 23.48 -4.34 -16.27
CA GLN A 123 23.99 -3.39 -15.28
C GLN A 123 22.87 -2.64 -14.55
N THR A 124 21.81 -2.25 -15.27
CA THR A 124 20.65 -1.56 -14.66
C THR A 124 19.88 -2.51 -13.74
N ILE A 125 19.68 -3.77 -14.15
CA ILE A 125 19.01 -4.79 -13.33
C ILE A 125 19.79 -5.04 -12.03
N GLN A 126 21.11 -5.22 -12.13
CA GLN A 126 21.98 -5.42 -10.96
C GLN A 126 21.96 -4.21 -10.03
N LEU A 127 21.97 -2.99 -10.59
CA LEU A 127 21.89 -1.76 -9.80
C LEU A 127 20.54 -1.64 -9.08
N CYS A 128 19.43 -1.94 -9.76
CA CYS A 128 18.09 -1.96 -9.15
C CYS A 128 18.01 -2.97 -8.01
N ARG A 129 18.52 -4.20 -8.21
CA ARG A 129 18.56 -5.23 -7.16
C ARG A 129 19.36 -4.77 -5.95
N ARG A 130 20.54 -4.19 -6.18
CA ARG A 130 21.38 -3.64 -5.11
C ARG A 130 20.64 -2.53 -4.35
N LEU A 131 20.16 -1.50 -5.04
CA LEU A 131 19.49 -0.36 -4.40
C LEU A 131 18.21 -0.75 -3.65
N ALA A 132 17.45 -1.74 -4.16
CA ALA A 132 16.28 -2.28 -3.50
C ALA A 132 16.63 -2.97 -2.17
N VAL A 133 17.69 -3.80 -2.16
CA VAL A 133 18.21 -4.46 -0.95
C VAL A 133 18.79 -3.43 0.03
N GLU A 134 19.49 -2.41 -0.45
CA GLU A 134 19.97 -1.30 0.39
C GLU A 134 18.79 -0.58 1.08
N PHE A 135 17.70 -0.33 0.35
CA PHE A 135 16.50 0.30 0.91
C PHE A 135 15.78 -0.60 1.93
N GLN A 136 15.62 -1.90 1.65
CA GLN A 136 15.05 -2.85 2.61
C GLN A 136 15.85 -2.93 3.91
N ASN A 137 17.18 -2.98 3.81
CA ASN A 137 18.07 -2.98 4.97
C ASN A 137 17.95 -1.68 5.79
N TYR A 138 17.76 -0.53 5.14
CA TYR A 138 17.45 0.72 5.82
C TYR A 138 16.11 0.67 6.58
N VAL A 139 15.06 0.12 5.96
CA VAL A 139 13.73 -0.01 6.60
C VAL A 139 13.80 -0.95 7.80
N ILE A 140 14.58 -2.03 7.72
CA ILE A 140 14.86 -2.94 8.85
C ILE A 140 15.59 -2.19 9.98
N ALA A 141 16.67 -1.47 9.66
CA ALA A 141 17.47 -0.76 10.65
C ALA A 141 16.70 0.38 11.33
N SER A 142 15.85 1.09 10.58
CA SER A 142 15.00 2.17 11.11
C SER A 142 13.72 1.70 11.80
N ARG A 143 13.33 0.43 11.64
CA ARG A 143 12.02 -0.11 12.06
C ARG A 143 10.86 0.80 11.63
N SER A 144 10.88 1.21 10.36
CA SER A 144 9.93 2.20 9.80
C SER A 144 8.71 1.59 9.09
N LEU A 145 8.64 0.26 8.97
CA LEU A 145 7.51 -0.43 8.35
C LEU A 145 6.22 -0.26 9.19
N ARG A 146 5.09 -0.02 8.53
CA ARG A 146 3.79 0.23 9.18
C ARG A 146 2.68 -0.71 8.73
N LYS A 147 2.54 -0.91 7.42
CA LYS A 147 1.47 -1.75 6.84
C LYS A 147 2.04 -2.69 5.80
N VAL A 148 1.47 -3.89 5.71
CA VAL A 148 1.84 -4.90 4.73
C VAL A 148 0.57 -5.53 4.16
N PHE A 149 0.48 -5.71 2.85
CA PHE A 149 -0.70 -6.35 2.26
C PHE A 149 -0.33 -7.23 1.09
N LEU A 150 -0.79 -8.48 1.12
CA LEU A 150 -0.60 -9.44 0.05
C LEU A 150 -1.78 -9.35 -0.92
N SER A 151 -1.48 -8.96 -2.15
CA SER A 151 -2.44 -8.94 -3.25
C SER A 151 -2.06 -9.96 -4.30
N ILE A 152 -2.95 -10.21 -5.27
CA ILE A 152 -2.66 -11.03 -6.45
C ILE A 152 -1.53 -10.41 -7.30
N LYS A 153 -1.42 -9.07 -7.31
CA LYS A 153 -0.40 -8.36 -8.09
C LYS A 153 1.02 -8.44 -7.50
N GLY A 154 1.11 -8.66 -6.19
CA GLY A 154 2.34 -8.53 -5.43
C GLY A 154 2.07 -8.09 -3.99
N ILE A 155 3.14 -7.77 -3.28
CA ILE A 155 3.12 -7.40 -1.87
C ILE A 155 3.26 -5.89 -1.76
N TYR A 156 2.28 -5.25 -1.14
CA TYR A 156 2.30 -3.82 -0.83
C TYR A 156 2.94 -3.61 0.53
N TYR A 157 3.93 -2.72 0.59
CA TYR A 157 4.55 -2.28 1.83
C TYR A 157 4.32 -0.78 1.99
N GLN A 158 4.04 -0.36 3.22
CA GLN A 158 4.05 1.04 3.60
C GLN A 158 5.03 1.25 4.74
N ALA A 159 6.01 2.13 4.52
CA ALA A 159 6.93 2.59 5.56
C ALA A 159 6.82 4.10 5.74
N GLU A 160 7.07 4.55 6.96
CA GLU A 160 7.05 5.95 7.33
C GLU A 160 8.48 6.46 7.52
N VAL A 161 8.94 7.31 6.60
CA VAL A 161 10.31 7.83 6.58
C VAL A 161 10.25 9.34 6.74
N LEU A 162 10.81 9.86 7.84
CA LEU A 162 10.80 11.29 8.17
C LEU A 162 9.39 11.93 8.11
N GLY A 163 8.38 11.22 8.61
CA GLY A 163 6.98 11.66 8.61
C GLY A 163 6.26 11.58 7.25
N GLN A 164 6.94 11.11 6.18
CA GLN A 164 6.31 10.84 4.89
C GLN A 164 5.97 9.35 4.77
N PRO A 165 4.69 8.99 4.56
CA PRO A 165 4.32 7.63 4.22
C PRO A 165 4.74 7.32 2.77
N ILE A 166 5.50 6.24 2.61
CA ILE A 166 6.01 5.74 1.33
C ILE A 166 5.38 4.37 1.10
N THR A 167 4.65 4.21 0.00
CA THR A 167 3.96 2.96 -0.35
C THR A 167 4.49 2.42 -1.67
N TRP A 168 5.02 1.19 -1.65
CA TRP A 168 5.54 0.55 -2.86
C TRP A 168 5.05 -0.89 -2.98
N ILE A 169 5.05 -1.38 -4.21
CA ILE A 169 4.71 -2.78 -4.52
C ILE A 169 5.98 -3.55 -4.88
N THR A 170 6.12 -4.74 -4.27
CA THR A 170 7.11 -5.73 -4.64
C THR A 170 6.42 -6.88 -5.38
N PRO A 171 6.77 -7.16 -6.64
CA PRO A 171 6.19 -8.29 -7.36
C PRO A 171 6.64 -9.60 -6.74
N TYR A 172 5.83 -10.66 -6.87
CA TYR A 172 6.27 -12.00 -6.51
C TYR A 172 7.44 -12.45 -7.39
N ALA A 173 8.35 -13.23 -6.82
CA ALA A 173 9.52 -13.77 -7.50
C ALA A 173 9.17 -14.93 -8.46
N PHE A 174 8.22 -14.70 -9.35
CA PHE A 174 7.85 -15.63 -10.41
C PHE A 174 8.57 -15.30 -11.71
N ALA A 175 8.78 -16.32 -12.54
CA ALA A 175 9.24 -16.10 -13.91
C ALA A 175 8.12 -15.41 -14.70
N HIS A 176 8.37 -14.18 -15.13
CA HIS A 176 7.42 -13.40 -15.91
C HIS A 176 7.81 -13.45 -17.40
N ASP A 177 6.80 -13.69 -18.24
CA ASP A 177 6.93 -13.47 -19.67
C ASP A 177 6.98 -11.97 -19.98
N HIS A 178 7.80 -11.60 -20.96
CA HIS A 178 8.02 -10.20 -21.34
C HIS A 178 7.05 -9.83 -22.46
N PRO A 179 5.91 -9.17 -22.18
CA PRO A 179 4.98 -8.77 -23.23
C PRO A 179 5.68 -7.85 -24.22
N THR A 180 5.42 -8.06 -25.51
CA THR A 180 5.99 -7.25 -26.60
C THR A 180 5.36 -5.88 -26.73
N ASP A 181 4.17 -5.68 -26.17
CA ASP A 181 3.41 -4.42 -26.24
C ASP A 181 4.00 -3.30 -25.36
N VAL A 182 4.94 -3.63 -24.47
CA VAL A 182 5.56 -2.69 -23.55
C VAL A 182 6.86 -2.13 -24.12
N ASP A 183 6.99 -0.80 -24.14
CA ASP A 183 8.22 -0.12 -24.57
C ASP A 183 9.26 -0.08 -23.43
N TYR A 184 10.07 -1.14 -23.34
CA TYR A 184 11.17 -1.24 -22.37
C TYR A 184 12.22 -0.14 -22.51
N ARG A 185 12.34 0.53 -23.67
CA ARG A 185 13.30 1.65 -23.82
C ARG A 185 12.85 2.86 -23.03
N VAL A 186 11.54 3.13 -23.03
CA VAL A 186 10.95 4.21 -22.22
C VAL A 186 11.09 3.86 -20.74
N MET A 187 10.72 2.64 -20.35
CA MET A 187 10.88 2.20 -18.95
C MET A 187 12.33 2.27 -18.48
N ALA A 188 13.30 1.81 -19.29
CA ALA A 188 14.71 1.89 -18.95
C ALA A 188 15.19 3.34 -18.71
N THR A 189 14.64 4.33 -19.42
CA THR A 189 14.98 5.74 -19.17
C THR A 189 14.39 6.27 -17.86
N PHE A 190 13.21 5.78 -17.45
CA PHE A 190 12.68 6.08 -16.11
C PHE A 190 13.51 5.41 -15.02
N THR A 191 13.82 4.12 -15.19
CA THR A 191 14.64 3.36 -14.24
C THR A 191 16.03 3.95 -14.07
N GLU A 192 16.63 4.47 -15.15
CA GLU A 192 17.91 5.19 -15.07
C GLU A 192 17.82 6.44 -14.17
N PHE A 193 16.74 7.22 -14.29
CA PHE A 193 16.51 8.36 -13.41
C PHE A 193 16.25 7.91 -11.97
N TYR A 194 15.36 6.93 -11.77
CA TYR A 194 14.98 6.42 -10.46
C TYR A 194 16.14 5.76 -9.71
N THR A 195 17.04 5.05 -10.39
CA THR A 195 18.25 4.50 -9.75
C THR A 195 19.18 5.59 -9.23
N THR A 196 19.32 6.70 -9.97
CA THR A 196 20.10 7.86 -9.48
C THR A 196 19.41 8.55 -8.30
N LEU A 197 18.09 8.74 -8.35
CA LEU A 197 17.29 9.28 -7.24
C LEU A 197 17.43 8.41 -5.98
N LEU A 198 17.17 7.11 -6.10
CA LEU A 198 17.22 6.15 -5.00
C LEU A 198 18.64 6.04 -4.40
N GLY A 199 19.69 6.17 -5.22
CA GLY A 199 21.06 6.25 -4.74
C GLY A 199 21.32 7.48 -3.84
N PHE A 200 20.85 8.67 -4.23
CA PHE A 200 20.94 9.87 -3.38
C PHE A 200 20.10 9.74 -2.10
N VAL A 201 18.92 9.16 -2.22
CA VAL A 201 18.02 8.95 -1.08
C VAL A 201 18.63 7.97 -0.10
N ASN A 202 19.04 6.77 -0.53
CA ASN A 202 19.72 5.79 0.32
C ASN A 202 20.97 6.39 0.97
N PHE A 203 21.82 7.11 0.23
CA PHE A 203 22.99 7.77 0.80
C PHE A 203 22.61 8.66 2.00
N ARG A 204 21.62 9.55 1.84
CA ARG A 204 21.19 10.45 2.92
C ARG A 204 20.51 9.72 4.08
N LEU A 205 19.69 8.71 3.78
CA LEU A 205 19.00 7.89 4.78
C LEU A 205 19.98 7.10 5.66
N TYR A 206 21.01 6.50 5.06
CA TYR A 206 22.05 5.80 5.81
C TYR A 206 22.85 6.75 6.72
N HIS A 207 23.21 7.93 6.20
CA HIS A 207 23.90 8.94 7.01
C HIS A 207 23.03 9.47 8.16
N SER A 208 21.71 9.56 7.99
CA SER A 208 20.82 9.95 9.10
C SER A 208 20.75 8.92 10.24
N LEU A 209 21.06 7.65 9.96
CA LEU A 209 21.12 6.58 10.97
C LEU A 209 22.55 6.25 11.41
N ASN A 210 23.53 7.06 11.03
CA ASN A 210 24.96 6.81 11.30
C ASN A 210 25.46 5.44 10.78
N LEU A 211 24.87 4.95 9.69
CA LEU A 211 25.28 3.72 9.01
C LEU A 211 26.29 4.01 7.91
N LEU A 212 27.20 3.07 7.67
CA LEU A 212 28.17 3.18 6.57
C LEU A 212 27.45 3.01 5.21
N TYR A 213 27.80 3.86 4.24
CA TYR A 213 27.32 3.75 2.86
C TYR A 213 28.50 3.66 1.87
N PRO A 214 28.55 2.66 0.97
CA PRO A 214 27.63 1.53 0.80
C PRO A 214 27.53 0.61 2.04
N PRO A 215 26.38 -0.06 2.25
CA PRO A 215 26.19 -0.89 3.44
C PRO A 215 27.22 -2.01 3.52
N LYS A 216 27.74 -2.21 4.72
CA LYS A 216 28.56 -3.36 5.09
C LYS A 216 27.87 -4.08 6.24
N ILE A 217 28.08 -5.39 6.31
CA ILE A 217 27.59 -6.20 7.42
C ILE A 217 28.54 -5.96 8.60
N ASP A 218 28.01 -5.98 9.81
CA ASP A 218 28.83 -5.84 11.01
C ASP A 218 29.85 -6.98 11.12
N SER A 219 31.07 -6.70 11.57
CA SER A 219 32.17 -7.68 11.59
C SER A 219 31.87 -8.90 12.45
N GLN A 220 31.09 -8.74 13.53
CA GLN A 220 30.61 -9.86 14.35
C GLN A 220 29.63 -10.77 13.60
N ALA A 221 28.69 -10.16 12.86
CA ALA A 221 27.75 -10.89 12.02
C ALA A 221 28.45 -11.49 10.77
N GLU A 222 29.51 -10.88 10.26
CA GLU A 222 30.35 -11.47 9.21
C GLU A 222 31.05 -12.74 9.69
N ASP A 223 31.53 -12.78 10.94
CA ASP A 223 32.17 -13.97 11.50
C ASP A 223 31.19 -15.12 11.75
N GLU A 224 29.97 -14.84 12.21
CA GLU A 224 28.90 -15.85 12.37
C GLU A 224 28.39 -16.41 11.03
N LEU A 225 28.45 -15.59 9.97
CA LEU A 225 27.99 -15.95 8.62
C LEU A 225 29.09 -16.56 7.74
N LYS A 226 30.31 -16.72 8.26
CA LYS A 226 31.36 -17.45 7.54
C LYS A 226 30.99 -18.94 7.48
N PRO A 227 31.02 -19.56 6.28
CA PRO A 227 30.81 -21.00 6.19
C PRO A 227 31.88 -21.74 6.99
N ALA A 228 31.47 -22.75 7.77
CA ALA A 228 32.37 -23.60 8.57
C ALA A 228 33.31 -24.47 7.72
N GLU A 229 33.17 -24.46 6.39
CA GLU A 229 34.03 -25.19 5.46
C GLU A 229 34.37 -24.28 4.29
N GLY A 230 35.68 -24.07 4.05
CA GLY A 230 36.24 -23.17 3.03
C GLY A 230 35.95 -23.57 1.58
N LYS A 231 34.68 -23.59 1.19
CA LYS A 231 34.24 -23.64 -0.21
C LYS A 231 33.58 -22.30 -0.57
N GLU A 232 34.41 -21.39 -1.06
CA GLU A 232 33.96 -20.22 -1.80
C GLU A 232 33.29 -20.70 -3.10
N TYR A 233 31.96 -20.71 -3.13
CA TYR A 233 31.19 -21.05 -4.32
C TYR A 233 30.99 -19.85 -5.28
N ALA A 234 31.36 -18.62 -4.86
CA ALA A 234 31.20 -17.38 -5.61
C ALA A 234 32.32 -16.39 -5.30
N MET A 235 32.56 -15.43 -6.19
CA MET A 235 33.50 -14.31 -5.96
C MET A 235 33.07 -13.49 -4.74
N ASP A 236 34.03 -13.05 -3.92
CA ASP A 236 33.81 -12.27 -2.68
C ASP A 236 32.76 -11.14 -2.81
N SER A 237 32.76 -10.40 -3.93
CA SER A 237 31.82 -9.30 -4.17
C SER A 237 30.36 -9.74 -4.37
N GLU A 238 30.12 -10.92 -4.95
CA GLU A 238 28.77 -11.47 -5.11
C GLU A 238 28.29 -12.05 -3.77
N SER A 239 29.20 -12.64 -2.99
CA SER A 239 28.89 -13.15 -1.65
C SER A 239 28.41 -12.05 -0.69
N SER A 240 29.00 -10.85 -0.74
CA SER A 240 28.62 -9.73 0.14
C SER A 240 27.21 -9.22 -0.18
N LEU A 241 26.86 -9.09 -1.46
CA LEU A 241 25.51 -8.69 -1.88
C LEU A 241 24.47 -9.76 -1.53
N GLU A 242 24.80 -11.04 -1.68
CA GLU A 242 23.91 -12.14 -1.31
C GLU A 242 23.69 -12.20 0.21
N ARG A 243 24.72 -11.98 1.03
CA ARG A 243 24.56 -11.85 2.48
C ARG A 243 23.68 -10.65 2.87
N LEU A 244 23.81 -9.51 2.19
CA LEU A 244 22.92 -8.36 2.40
C LEU A 244 21.49 -8.66 1.94
N SER A 245 21.32 -9.41 0.85
CA SER A 245 20.02 -9.88 0.34
C SER A 245 19.40 -10.97 1.23
N ALA A 246 20.17 -11.54 2.15
CA ALA A 246 19.66 -12.49 3.13
C ALA A 246 18.79 -11.80 4.19
N LEU A 247 19.05 -10.51 4.49
CA LEU A 247 18.36 -9.69 5.49
C LEU A 247 18.40 -10.25 6.93
N SER A 248 19.24 -11.24 7.20
CA SER A 248 19.37 -11.86 8.53
C SER A 248 20.31 -11.11 9.46
N ALA A 249 21.36 -10.48 8.92
CA ALA A 249 22.38 -9.80 9.70
C ALA A 249 22.00 -8.37 10.10
N SER A 250 22.74 -7.81 11.07
CA SER A 250 22.73 -6.38 11.38
C SER A 250 23.80 -5.65 10.56
N LEU A 251 23.54 -4.37 10.23
CA LEU A 251 24.45 -3.54 9.44
C LEU A 251 25.52 -2.87 10.32
N ALA A 252 26.70 -2.66 9.74
CA ALA A 252 27.80 -1.95 10.38
C ALA A 252 27.47 -0.46 10.57
N ARG A 253 27.63 0.04 11.80
CA ARG A 253 27.48 1.46 12.15
C ARG A 253 28.84 2.16 12.09
N ALA A 254 28.85 3.42 11.65
CA ALA A 254 30.06 4.24 11.58
C ALA A 254 30.53 4.70 12.98
N VAL A 255 29.61 4.75 13.94
CA VAL A 255 29.84 5.04 15.35
C VAL A 255 29.27 3.87 16.14
N ALA A 256 30.04 3.34 17.10
CA ALA A 256 29.53 2.34 18.04
C ALA A 256 28.30 2.93 18.75
N PRO A 257 27.24 2.15 19.03
CA PRO A 257 26.17 2.64 19.87
C PRO A 257 26.78 2.96 21.23
N THR A 258 27.06 4.25 21.49
CA THR A 258 26.85 4.77 22.84
C THR A 258 25.43 4.34 23.17
N HIS A 259 25.25 3.66 24.31
CA HIS A 259 23.94 3.50 24.90
C HIS A 259 23.34 4.90 24.90
N GLU A 260 22.49 5.19 23.91
CA GLU A 260 21.55 6.28 24.00
C GLU A 260 20.56 5.73 25.02
N ASP A 261 20.92 5.91 26.30
CA ASP A 261 19.93 6.22 27.32
C ASP A 261 18.87 7.04 26.61
N GLU A 262 17.64 6.55 26.62
CA GLU A 262 16.46 7.23 26.12
C GLU A 262 16.67 8.73 26.24
N VAL A 263 17.07 9.37 25.14
CA VAL A 263 17.18 10.82 25.14
C VAL A 263 15.73 11.23 25.12
N GLU A 264 15.14 11.38 26.30
CA GLU A 264 13.93 12.15 26.52
C GLU A 264 14.18 13.46 25.76
N MET A 265 13.64 13.53 24.55
CA MET A 265 13.58 14.78 23.83
C MET A 265 12.67 15.65 24.68
N ASP A 266 13.27 16.58 25.40
CA ASP A 266 12.56 17.62 26.15
C ASP A 266 11.75 18.42 25.12
N GLU A 267 10.50 17.99 24.88
CA GLU A 267 9.56 18.67 23.98
C GLU A 267 9.18 19.99 24.64
N PHE A 268 9.91 21.05 24.28
CA PHE A 268 9.50 22.41 24.60
C PHE A 268 8.09 22.63 24.03
N PRO A 269 7.10 23.00 24.88
CA PRO A 269 5.74 23.25 24.42
C PRO A 269 5.76 24.31 23.32
N VAL A 270 5.31 23.95 22.14
CA VAL A 270 5.01 24.94 21.09
C VAL A 270 3.81 25.73 21.60
N GLU A 271 3.92 27.05 21.71
CA GLU A 271 2.85 27.92 22.19
C GLU A 271 1.54 27.65 21.45
N GLY A 272 0.56 27.06 22.13
CA GLY A 272 -0.80 26.82 21.62
C GLY A 272 -1.31 25.37 21.62
N GLU A 273 -0.51 24.36 21.99
CA GLU A 273 -1.00 22.98 22.13
C GLU A 273 -1.62 22.73 23.51
N THR A 274 -2.85 22.18 23.53
CA THR A 274 -3.55 21.80 24.77
C THR A 274 -2.91 20.56 25.40
N ALA A 275 -2.99 20.42 26.73
CA ALA A 275 -2.45 19.25 27.45
C ALA A 275 -2.99 17.91 26.89
N GLU A 276 -4.23 17.89 26.41
CA GLU A 276 -4.86 16.72 25.79
C GLU A 276 -4.19 16.30 24.47
N LEU A 277 -3.73 17.26 23.66
CA LEU A 277 -3.03 16.97 22.40
C LEU A 277 -1.62 16.42 22.66
N MET A 278 -0.95 16.93 23.70
CA MET A 278 0.36 16.43 24.14
C MET A 278 0.25 14.99 24.66
N ASP A 279 -0.74 14.71 25.51
CA ASP A 279 -0.98 13.36 26.03
C ASP A 279 -1.39 12.37 24.91
N ALA A 280 -2.16 12.82 23.92
CA ALA A 280 -2.50 12.02 22.76
C ALA A 280 -1.28 11.68 21.90
N LYS A 281 -0.39 12.66 21.64
CA LYS A 281 0.88 12.43 20.93
C LYS A 281 1.78 11.45 21.68
N ARG A 282 1.91 11.58 23.00
CA ARG A 282 2.71 10.64 23.82
C ARG A 282 2.17 9.22 23.71
N LYS A 283 0.86 9.03 23.86
CA LYS A 283 0.21 7.71 23.69
C LYS A 283 0.42 7.14 22.30
N GLU A 284 0.36 7.97 21.26
CA GLU A 284 0.63 7.54 19.88
C GLU A 284 2.09 7.12 19.69
N GLN A 285 3.05 7.88 20.24
CA GLN A 285 4.47 7.53 20.23
C GLN A 285 4.74 6.22 20.97
N GLU A 286 4.14 6.01 22.15
CA GLU A 286 4.23 4.76 22.91
C GLU A 286 3.63 3.57 22.15
N ALA A 287 2.50 3.77 21.47
CA ALA A 287 1.90 2.73 20.63
C ALA A 287 2.79 2.39 19.42
N LEU A 288 3.44 3.39 18.82
CA LEU A 288 4.40 3.20 17.73
C LEU A 288 5.67 2.47 18.20
N GLU A 289 6.19 2.82 19.38
CA GLU A 289 7.30 2.12 20.06
C GLU A 289 6.99 0.63 20.24
N LYS A 290 5.81 0.32 20.79
CA LYS A 290 5.32 -1.05 20.97
C LYS A 290 5.19 -1.77 19.63
N HIS A 291 4.64 -1.11 18.62
CA HIS A 291 4.51 -1.66 17.27
C HIS A 291 5.88 -2.01 16.67
N LYS A 292 6.88 -1.13 16.79
CA LYS A 292 8.25 -1.39 16.31
C LYS A 292 8.93 -2.58 16.99
N LYS A 293 8.52 -2.91 18.21
CA LYS A 293 9.08 -3.99 19.04
C LYS A 293 8.18 -5.23 19.08
N LEU A 294 7.22 -5.36 18.17
CA LEU A 294 6.18 -6.40 18.18
C LEU A 294 6.74 -7.83 18.26
N PHE A 295 7.85 -8.13 17.58
CA PHE A 295 8.46 -9.45 17.55
C PHE A 295 9.77 -9.53 18.34
N GLU A 296 10.05 -8.56 19.20
CA GLU A 296 11.26 -8.55 20.02
C GLU A 296 11.30 -9.76 20.96
N GLY A 297 12.42 -10.49 20.96
CA GLY A 297 12.57 -11.74 21.72
C GLY A 297 12.01 -13.00 21.05
N LEU A 298 11.25 -12.88 19.94
CA LEU A 298 10.75 -14.03 19.20
C LEU A 298 11.77 -14.54 18.18
N ARG A 299 11.91 -15.87 18.11
CA ARG A 299 12.74 -16.58 17.14
C ARG A 299 11.86 -17.35 16.15
N PHE A 300 12.00 -17.01 14.87
CA PHE A 300 11.26 -17.55 13.74
C PHE A 300 12.11 -18.45 12.86
N PHE A 301 11.66 -19.68 12.64
CA PHE A 301 12.24 -20.57 11.65
C PHE A 301 11.35 -20.67 10.41
N LEU A 302 11.90 -20.38 9.23
CA LEU A 302 11.19 -20.43 7.95
C LEU A 302 11.46 -21.73 7.21
N ASN A 303 10.40 -22.46 6.86
CA ASN A 303 10.50 -23.66 6.04
C ASN A 303 10.74 -23.34 4.55
N ARG A 304 11.29 -24.31 3.80
CA ARG A 304 11.74 -24.15 2.39
C ARG A 304 10.65 -23.70 1.40
N GLU A 305 9.40 -24.04 1.66
CA GLU A 305 8.26 -23.72 0.79
C GLU A 305 7.77 -22.28 0.91
N VAL A 306 8.08 -21.63 2.02
CA VAL A 306 7.53 -20.33 2.35
C VAL A 306 8.39 -19.24 1.69
N PRO A 307 7.81 -18.15 1.14
CA PRO A 307 8.58 -17.07 0.55
C PRO A 307 9.45 -16.37 1.61
N ARG A 308 10.75 -16.69 1.59
CA ARG A 308 11.75 -16.23 2.56
C ARG A 308 11.91 -14.72 2.59
N GLU A 309 12.14 -14.10 1.43
CA GLU A 309 12.46 -12.67 1.32
C GLU A 309 11.41 -11.75 1.99
N PRO A 310 10.11 -11.85 1.69
CA PRO A 310 9.11 -10.99 2.32
C PRO A 310 8.95 -11.25 3.83
N LEU A 311 9.01 -12.51 4.27
CA LEU A 311 8.89 -12.82 5.70
C LEU A 311 10.11 -12.39 6.50
N ALA A 312 11.32 -12.66 6.00
CA ALA A 312 12.54 -12.22 6.65
C ALA A 312 12.56 -10.68 6.76
N PHE A 313 12.16 -9.98 5.70
CA PHE A 313 12.03 -8.52 5.72
C PHE A 313 11.06 -8.05 6.80
N VAL A 314 9.84 -8.58 6.84
CA VAL A 314 8.81 -8.15 7.81
C VAL A 314 9.21 -8.50 9.24
N ILE A 315 9.61 -9.74 9.52
CA ILE A 315 9.98 -10.20 10.88
C ILE A 315 11.12 -9.34 11.44
N ARG A 316 12.14 -9.04 10.62
CA ARG A 316 13.28 -8.22 11.02
C ARG A 316 12.93 -6.76 11.25
N CYS A 317 12.00 -6.19 10.48
CA CYS A 317 11.52 -4.82 10.68
C CYS A 317 10.88 -4.60 12.07
N PHE A 318 10.33 -5.66 12.67
CA PHE A 318 9.65 -5.62 13.97
C PHE A 318 10.47 -6.23 15.12
N GLY A 319 11.78 -6.40 14.93
CA GLY A 319 12.72 -6.84 15.98
C GLY A 319 12.85 -8.34 16.16
N GLY A 320 12.16 -9.16 15.36
CA GLY A 320 12.26 -10.61 15.41
C GLY A 320 13.58 -11.15 14.84
N GLN A 321 14.00 -12.31 15.33
CA GLN A 321 15.13 -13.06 14.77
C GLN A 321 14.60 -14.11 13.80
N VAL A 322 15.20 -14.21 12.62
CA VAL A 322 14.77 -15.16 11.59
C VAL A 322 15.93 -16.04 11.14
N SER A 323 15.66 -17.32 10.93
CA SER A 323 16.57 -18.27 10.30
C SER A 323 15.83 -19.22 9.37
N TRP A 324 16.59 -19.96 8.58
CA TRP A 324 16.14 -20.98 7.63
C TRP A 324 17.21 -22.08 7.54
N ASP A 325 16.90 -23.14 6.80
CA ASP A 325 17.88 -24.22 6.58
C ASP A 325 19.12 -23.72 5.81
N LYS A 326 20.31 -24.03 6.32
CA LYS A 326 21.61 -23.67 5.75
C LYS A 326 21.76 -24.11 4.29
N SER A 327 21.08 -25.19 3.89
CA SER A 327 21.11 -25.69 2.51
C SER A 327 20.41 -24.78 1.49
N LEU A 328 19.48 -23.92 1.94
CA LEU A 328 18.62 -23.13 1.06
C LEU A 328 19.31 -21.86 0.57
N CYS A 329 19.93 -21.11 1.47
CA CYS A 329 20.53 -19.81 1.17
C CYS A 329 21.54 -19.42 2.25
N ILE A 330 22.55 -18.64 1.86
CA ILE A 330 23.51 -18.01 2.77
C ILE A 330 22.75 -17.07 3.71
N GLY A 331 23.18 -16.97 4.97
CA GLY A 331 22.56 -16.06 5.94
C GLY A 331 21.79 -16.74 7.07
N ALA A 332 21.74 -18.07 7.12
CA ALA A 332 21.12 -18.81 8.22
C ALA A 332 21.91 -18.59 9.53
N THR A 333 21.20 -18.22 10.60
CA THR A 333 21.78 -17.88 11.91
C THR A 333 21.75 -19.07 12.87
N TYR A 334 20.65 -19.81 12.89
CA TYR A 334 20.45 -21.00 13.72
C TYR A 334 19.76 -22.14 12.95
N ASP A 335 19.91 -23.37 13.43
CA ASP A 335 19.40 -24.59 12.78
C ASP A 335 18.00 -24.99 13.27
N ALA A 336 17.28 -25.80 12.49
CA ALA A 336 15.94 -26.29 12.80
C ALA A 336 15.84 -27.07 14.12
N ALA A 337 16.96 -27.64 14.58
CA ALA A 337 17.03 -28.41 15.82
C ALA A 337 17.13 -27.53 17.09
N ASP A 338 17.32 -26.22 16.95
CA ASP A 338 17.59 -25.33 18.09
C ASP A 338 16.35 -25.18 19.01
N PRO A 339 16.44 -25.52 20.32
CA PRO A 339 15.30 -25.43 21.24
C PRO A 339 14.82 -24.00 21.50
N SER A 340 15.63 -22.98 21.16
CA SER A 340 15.26 -21.57 21.34
C SER A 340 14.22 -21.04 20.34
N ILE A 341 13.89 -21.83 19.31
CA ILE A 341 12.90 -21.46 18.30
C ILE A 341 11.50 -21.44 18.92
N THR A 342 10.86 -20.28 18.89
CA THR A 342 9.49 -20.08 19.39
C THR A 342 8.42 -20.36 18.33
N HIS A 343 8.65 -19.88 17.11
CA HIS A 343 7.68 -19.87 16.02
C HIS A 343 8.29 -20.53 14.77
N HIS A 344 7.57 -21.47 14.17
CA HIS A 344 7.99 -22.18 12.96
C HIS A 344 6.95 -21.95 11.87
N ILE A 345 7.34 -21.25 10.81
CA ILE A 345 6.44 -20.88 9.71
C ILE A 345 6.45 -21.96 8.64
N ILE A 346 5.27 -22.53 8.35
CA ILE A 346 5.06 -23.69 7.47
C ILE A 346 3.81 -23.49 6.62
N ASP A 347 3.85 -23.94 5.36
CA ASP A 347 2.72 -23.89 4.42
C ASP A 347 2.40 -25.31 3.89
N ARG A 348 2.33 -26.27 4.82
CA ARG A 348 1.91 -27.66 4.57
C ARG A 348 0.66 -27.98 5.36
N PRO A 349 -0.27 -28.76 4.80
CA PRO A 349 -1.47 -29.19 5.51
C PRO A 349 -1.19 -30.20 6.62
N ARG A 350 -0.04 -30.89 6.62
CA ARG A 350 0.33 -31.90 7.62
C ARG A 350 1.79 -31.76 8.02
N LEU A 351 2.05 -32.01 9.30
CA LEU A 351 3.37 -31.95 9.91
C LEU A 351 3.82 -33.37 10.29
N ASP A 352 4.96 -33.81 9.77
CA ASP A 352 5.49 -35.16 10.08
C ASP A 352 6.20 -35.21 11.44
N LYS A 353 6.77 -34.07 11.89
CA LYS A 353 7.51 -33.95 13.15
C LYS A 353 7.16 -32.65 13.85
N GLN A 354 6.59 -32.75 15.03
CA GLN A 354 6.31 -31.63 15.91
C GLN A 354 7.26 -31.65 17.11
N VAL A 355 7.89 -30.52 17.37
CA VAL A 355 8.71 -30.30 18.57
C VAL A 355 7.84 -29.60 19.60
N VAL A 356 7.80 -30.17 20.80
CA VAL A 356 7.05 -29.61 21.93
C VAL A 356 7.62 -28.23 22.30
N GLY A 357 6.75 -27.25 22.55
CA GLY A 357 7.15 -25.88 22.88
C GLY A 357 7.36 -24.96 21.67
N ARG A 358 7.11 -25.44 20.45
CA ARG A 358 7.15 -24.62 19.23
C ARG A 358 5.76 -24.44 18.65
N TYR A 359 5.44 -23.20 18.25
CA TYR A 359 4.21 -22.91 17.52
C TYR A 359 4.45 -23.06 16.02
N TYR A 360 3.72 -23.98 15.40
CA TYR A 360 3.74 -24.16 13.95
C TYR A 360 2.64 -23.32 13.34
N LEU A 361 2.99 -22.31 12.55
CA LEU A 361 2.02 -21.33 12.03
C LEU A 361 2.11 -21.18 10.52
N GLN A 362 1.01 -20.80 9.91
CA GLN A 362 0.98 -20.40 8.52
C GLN A 362 1.54 -18.99 8.31
N PRO A 363 2.11 -18.67 7.13
CA PRO A 363 2.76 -17.38 6.87
C PRO A 363 1.87 -16.17 7.08
N GLN A 364 0.56 -16.33 6.90
CA GLN A 364 -0.42 -15.26 7.01
C GLN A 364 -0.42 -14.59 8.40
N TRP A 365 -0.18 -15.36 9.47
CA TRP A 365 -0.16 -14.85 10.85
C TRP A 365 0.82 -13.68 11.04
N VAL A 366 1.99 -13.75 10.38
CA VAL A 366 3.01 -12.70 10.47
C VAL A 366 2.50 -11.38 9.90
N PHE A 367 1.84 -11.43 8.74
CA PHE A 367 1.34 -10.24 8.06
C PHE A 367 0.11 -9.65 8.77
N ASP A 368 -0.79 -10.51 9.23
CA ASP A 368 -2.00 -10.08 9.95
C ASP A 368 -1.65 -9.49 11.31
N SER A 369 -0.70 -10.08 12.05
CA SER A 369 -0.25 -9.53 13.34
C SER A 369 0.37 -8.14 13.20
N VAL A 370 1.14 -7.93 12.12
CA VAL A 370 1.73 -6.62 11.82
C VAL A 370 0.66 -5.57 11.56
N ASN A 371 -0.37 -5.91 10.77
CA ASN A 371 -1.45 -4.99 10.43
C ASN A 371 -2.40 -4.73 11.61
N ALA A 372 -2.66 -5.75 12.42
CA ALA A 372 -3.41 -5.66 13.66
C ALA A 372 -2.64 -4.92 14.77
N LYS A 373 -1.34 -4.68 14.58
CA LYS A 373 -0.43 -4.07 15.55
C LYS A 373 -0.34 -4.84 16.88
N LEU A 374 -0.72 -6.11 16.87
CA LEU A 374 -0.76 -6.99 18.04
C LEU A 374 -0.43 -8.42 17.60
N CYS A 375 0.20 -9.20 18.49
CA CYS A 375 0.46 -10.61 18.23
C CYS A 375 -0.86 -11.38 18.31
N LEU A 376 -1.39 -11.78 17.14
CA LEU A 376 -2.71 -12.42 17.08
C LEU A 376 -2.69 -13.81 17.73
N PRO A 377 -3.84 -14.29 18.23
CA PRO A 377 -3.98 -15.66 18.69
C PRO A 377 -3.50 -16.66 17.63
N VAL A 378 -2.69 -17.64 18.05
CA VAL A 378 -2.05 -18.60 17.14
C VAL A 378 -2.98 -19.69 16.62
N ALA A 379 -4.10 -19.93 17.32
CA ALA A 379 -5.00 -21.05 17.07
C ALA A 379 -5.62 -21.05 15.66
N ASP A 380 -6.02 -19.88 15.18
CA ASP A 380 -6.67 -19.72 13.87
C ASP A 380 -5.70 -19.87 12.69
N TYR A 381 -4.40 -19.92 12.96
CA TYR A 381 -3.34 -19.95 11.97
C TYR A 381 -2.53 -21.26 11.99
N PHE A 382 -3.03 -22.28 12.70
CA PHE A 382 -2.40 -23.59 12.70
C PHE A 382 -2.52 -24.27 11.33
N PRO A 383 -1.49 -25.02 10.90
CA PRO A 383 -1.51 -25.78 9.66
C PRO A 383 -2.75 -26.68 9.53
N GLY A 384 -3.51 -26.50 8.45
CA GLY A 384 -4.72 -27.26 8.15
C GLY A 384 -6.02 -26.63 8.66
N VAL A 385 -5.96 -25.51 9.40
CA VAL A 385 -7.11 -24.69 9.76
C VAL A 385 -7.49 -23.78 8.59
N LEU A 386 -8.76 -23.41 8.49
CA LEU A 386 -9.22 -22.39 7.55
C LEU A 386 -8.80 -21.02 8.08
N LEU A 387 -7.88 -20.38 7.35
CA LEU A 387 -7.33 -19.08 7.72
C LEU A 387 -8.40 -17.97 7.73
N PRO A 388 -8.32 -17.01 8.67
CA PRO A 388 -9.10 -15.78 8.60
C PRO A 388 -8.86 -15.04 7.28
N PRO A 389 -9.82 -14.24 6.78
CA PRO A 389 -9.59 -13.46 5.57
C PRO A 389 -8.55 -12.35 5.76
N HIS A 390 -7.62 -12.25 4.80
CA HIS A 390 -6.57 -11.23 4.81
C HIS A 390 -7.13 -9.85 4.40
N LEU A 391 -7.39 -9.00 5.39
CA LEU A 391 -7.98 -7.67 5.19
C LEU A 391 -6.94 -6.62 4.78
N SER A 392 -7.33 -5.72 3.87
CA SER A 392 -6.45 -4.63 3.43
C SER A 392 -6.35 -3.53 4.48
N PRO A 393 -5.14 -3.19 4.98
CA PRO A 393 -4.94 -2.15 5.97
C PRO A 393 -4.94 -0.73 5.35
N PHE A 394 -5.10 -0.63 4.02
CA PHE A 394 -5.11 0.63 3.27
C PHE A 394 -6.51 1.24 3.12
N VAL A 395 -7.56 0.49 3.45
CA VAL A 395 -8.94 0.99 3.38
C VAL A 395 -9.25 1.78 4.65
N THR A 396 -9.34 3.10 4.52
CA THR A 396 -9.89 3.98 5.55
C THR A 396 -11.41 4.01 5.41
N GLU A 397 -12.11 3.48 6.39
CA GLU A 397 -13.57 3.48 6.41
C GLU A 397 -14.09 4.90 6.61
N LYS A 398 -15.13 5.25 5.84
CA LYS A 398 -15.90 6.47 6.05
C LYS A 398 -17.28 6.06 6.58
N GLU A 399 -17.92 6.96 7.31
CA GLU A 399 -19.29 6.76 7.78
C GLU A 399 -20.21 6.34 6.62
N GLY A 400 -20.80 5.14 6.74
CA GLY A 400 -21.68 4.53 5.73
C GLY A 400 -21.02 3.50 4.79
N ASP A 401 -19.73 3.19 4.93
CA ASP A 401 -19.10 2.05 4.24
C ASP A 401 -19.35 0.74 5.03
N TYR A 402 -19.55 -0.38 4.34
CA TYR A 402 -19.73 -1.70 4.98
C TYR A 402 -18.42 -2.17 5.62
N VAL A 403 -18.45 -2.44 6.93
CA VAL A 403 -17.32 -2.98 7.70
C VAL A 403 -17.52 -4.48 7.90
N PRO A 404 -16.61 -5.33 7.39
CA PRO A 404 -16.72 -6.78 7.59
C PRO A 404 -16.63 -7.17 9.08
N PRO A 405 -17.37 -8.20 9.53
CA PRO A 405 -17.40 -8.62 10.94
C PRO A 405 -16.01 -9.05 11.45
N GLU A 406 -15.17 -9.63 10.60
CA GLU A 406 -13.77 -9.98 10.94
C GLU A 406 -12.94 -8.75 11.31
N LYS A 407 -13.22 -7.59 10.69
CA LYS A 407 -12.57 -6.34 11.03
C LYS A 407 -13.09 -5.78 12.35
N LEU A 408 -14.39 -5.96 12.63
CA LEU A 408 -14.96 -5.62 13.94
C LEU A 408 -14.32 -6.44 15.05
N LYS A 409 -14.14 -7.76 14.85
CA LYS A 409 -13.42 -8.63 15.79
C LYS A 409 -11.97 -8.17 16.03
N LEU A 410 -11.26 -7.77 14.98
CA LEU A 410 -9.90 -7.21 15.12
C LEU A 410 -9.88 -5.88 15.89
N LEU A 411 -10.89 -5.02 15.68
CA LEU A 411 -11.02 -3.76 16.41
C LEU A 411 -11.38 -3.99 17.89
N ALA A 412 -12.27 -4.94 18.19
CA ALA A 412 -12.60 -5.36 19.55
C ALA A 412 -11.35 -5.92 20.27
N LEU A 413 -10.58 -6.77 19.58
CA LEU A 413 -9.34 -7.32 20.11
C LEU A 413 -8.27 -6.22 20.35
N GLN A 414 -8.25 -5.15 19.54
CA GLN A 414 -7.40 -3.98 19.77
C GLN A 414 -7.85 -3.13 20.98
N ARG A 415 -9.15 -3.12 21.28
CA ARG A 415 -9.71 -2.46 22.48
C ARG A 415 -9.52 -3.30 23.76
N GLY A 416 -9.17 -4.58 23.62
CA GLY A 416 -8.98 -5.51 24.73
C GLY A 416 -10.27 -6.22 25.16
N GLU A 417 -11.29 -6.21 24.31
CA GLU A 417 -12.53 -6.98 24.48
C GLU A 417 -12.29 -8.42 23.97
N ASN A 418 -12.81 -9.44 24.67
CA ASN A 418 -12.74 -10.83 24.23
C ASN A 418 -13.86 -11.08 23.19
N PRO A 419 -13.55 -11.24 21.89
CA PRO A 419 -14.58 -11.37 20.85
C PRO A 419 -15.30 -12.72 20.89
N ASP A 420 -14.78 -13.70 21.63
CA ASP A 420 -15.39 -15.04 21.74
C ASP A 420 -16.58 -15.03 22.74
N GLU A 421 -16.55 -14.19 23.78
CA GLU A 421 -17.65 -14.06 24.75
C GLU A 421 -18.86 -13.33 24.12
N GLU A 422 -18.64 -12.27 23.34
CA GLU A 422 -19.73 -11.56 22.64
C GLU A 422 -20.34 -12.38 21.49
N SER A 423 -19.55 -13.22 20.80
CA SER A 423 -20.09 -14.01 19.69
C SER A 423 -20.95 -15.21 20.10
N GLU A 424 -20.77 -15.74 21.32
CA GLU A 424 -21.65 -16.77 21.88
C GLU A 424 -22.98 -16.15 22.37
N GLU A 425 -22.96 -14.91 22.86
CA GLU A 425 -24.17 -14.15 23.22
C GLU A 425 -24.95 -13.68 21.97
N GLU A 426 -24.27 -13.22 20.91
CA GLU A 426 -24.93 -12.85 19.63
C GLU A 426 -25.52 -14.06 18.88
N ASP A 427 -24.87 -15.24 18.91
CA ASP A 427 -25.41 -16.46 18.27
C ASP A 427 -26.64 -17.02 19.02
N GLU A 428 -26.84 -16.69 20.31
CA GLU A 428 -28.06 -17.01 21.08
C GLU A 428 -29.16 -15.95 20.92
N GLU A 429 -28.82 -14.66 20.77
CA GLU A 429 -29.79 -13.59 20.51
C GLU A 429 -30.30 -13.57 19.05
N GLU A 430 -29.51 -14.03 18.07
CA GLU A 430 -29.96 -14.18 16.67
C GLU A 430 -31.06 -15.24 16.47
N GLU A 431 -31.35 -16.10 17.45
CA GLU A 431 -32.46 -17.08 17.36
C GLU A 431 -33.84 -16.48 17.70
N GLU A 432 -33.93 -15.25 18.24
CA GLU A 432 -35.22 -14.62 18.61
C GLU A 432 -35.65 -13.38 17.79
N GLU A 433 -34.85 -12.88 16.84
CA GLU A 433 -35.26 -11.79 15.93
C GLU A 433 -35.50 -12.27 14.50
N GLU A 434 -36.50 -13.14 14.32
CA GLU A 434 -37.21 -13.26 13.02
C GLU A 434 -38.36 -12.24 12.95
N GLU A 435 -38.38 -11.50 11.84
CA GLU A 435 -39.37 -10.50 11.37
C GLU A 435 -39.10 -9.02 11.72
N GLY A 436 -38.21 -8.40 10.93
CA GLY A 436 -38.16 -6.96 10.72
C GLY A 436 -38.09 -6.64 9.22
N ASP A 437 -39.25 -6.42 8.62
CA ASP A 437 -39.53 -6.10 7.20
C ASP A 437 -39.03 -4.70 6.81
N ASN A 438 -37.75 -4.38 7.04
CA ASN A 438 -37.18 -3.05 6.73
C ASN A 438 -36.85 -2.83 5.25
N ASP A 439 -36.86 -3.87 4.41
CA ASP A 439 -36.61 -3.74 2.97
C ASP A 439 -37.83 -3.23 2.19
N LYS A 440 -39.05 -3.35 2.76
CA LYS A 440 -40.24 -2.73 2.15
C LYS A 440 -40.34 -1.24 2.42
N GLU A 441 -39.82 -0.74 3.54
CA GLU A 441 -39.98 0.68 3.89
C GLU A 441 -39.10 1.61 3.03
N GLU A 442 -37.87 1.21 2.65
CA GLU A 442 -37.00 2.08 1.84
C GLU A 442 -37.36 2.12 0.34
N GLU A 443 -37.87 1.03 -0.24
CA GLU A 443 -38.40 1.04 -1.61
C GLU A 443 -39.75 1.78 -1.70
N GLU A 444 -40.59 1.68 -0.66
CA GLU A 444 -41.83 2.47 -0.53
C GLU A 444 -41.53 3.97 -0.31
N GLU A 445 -40.44 4.34 0.37
CA GLU A 445 -40.01 5.74 0.48
C GLU A 445 -39.54 6.32 -0.87
N ASP A 446 -38.80 5.58 -1.69
CA ASP A 446 -38.29 6.05 -2.99
C ASP A 446 -39.40 6.06 -4.09
N GLU A 447 -40.48 5.27 -3.95
CA GLU A 447 -41.70 5.38 -4.75
C GLU A 447 -42.60 6.53 -4.26
N SER A 448 -42.78 6.68 -2.95
CA SER A 448 -43.58 7.76 -2.38
C SER A 448 -42.94 9.14 -2.62
N GLU A 449 -41.62 9.30 -2.56
CA GLU A 449 -40.93 10.56 -2.89
C GLU A 449 -41.13 10.95 -4.38
N LYS A 450 -41.11 9.97 -5.30
CA LYS A 450 -41.36 10.21 -6.73
C LYS A 450 -42.84 10.50 -7.01
N GLU A 451 -43.74 9.80 -6.34
CA GLU A 451 -45.17 10.11 -6.40
C GLU A 451 -45.48 11.49 -5.85
N GLU A 452 -44.84 11.90 -4.76
CA GLU A 452 -45.00 13.23 -4.15
C GLU A 452 -44.37 14.33 -5.00
N GLU A 453 -43.18 14.14 -5.58
CA GLU A 453 -42.61 15.11 -6.55
C GLU A 453 -43.52 15.26 -7.78
N MET A 454 -44.12 14.17 -8.28
CA MET A 454 -45.10 14.23 -9.36
C MET A 454 -46.43 14.88 -8.94
N LYS A 455 -46.91 14.63 -7.72
CA LYS A 455 -48.10 15.30 -7.14
C LYS A 455 -47.84 16.80 -6.95
N LEU A 456 -46.66 17.19 -6.49
CA LEU A 456 -46.25 18.59 -6.33
C LEU A 456 -46.11 19.32 -7.65
N GLN A 457 -45.52 18.71 -8.68
CA GLN A 457 -45.48 19.27 -10.04
C GLN A 457 -46.90 19.44 -10.60
N LYS A 458 -47.78 18.45 -10.42
CA LYS A 458 -49.19 18.57 -10.79
C LYS A 458 -49.91 19.67 -10.00
N ILE A 459 -49.58 19.88 -8.72
CA ILE A 459 -50.17 20.96 -7.90
C ILE A 459 -49.62 22.33 -8.32
N GLU A 460 -48.36 22.44 -8.72
CA GLU A 460 -47.77 23.67 -9.27
C GLU A 460 -48.37 24.01 -10.64
N GLU A 461 -48.56 23.01 -11.50
CA GLU A 461 -49.30 23.11 -12.76
C GLU A 461 -50.77 23.46 -12.54
N GLN A 462 -51.43 22.89 -11.52
CA GLN A 462 -52.80 23.23 -11.16
C GLN A 462 -52.92 24.61 -10.49
N LYS A 463 -51.91 25.06 -9.73
CA LYS A 463 -51.88 26.42 -9.17
C LYS A 463 -51.66 27.45 -10.27
N THR A 464 -50.78 27.19 -11.22
CA THR A 464 -50.59 28.05 -12.39
C THR A 464 -51.83 28.09 -13.30
N GLN A 465 -52.58 26.98 -13.41
CA GLN A 465 -53.86 26.92 -14.10
C GLN A 465 -55.01 27.61 -13.31
N ASN A 466 -55.10 27.42 -11.99
CA ASN A 466 -56.11 28.05 -11.14
C ASN A 466 -55.89 29.55 -10.93
N THR A 467 -54.65 30.05 -11.09
CA THR A 467 -54.39 31.50 -11.10
C THR A 467 -55.01 32.16 -12.35
N GLN A 468 -55.28 31.39 -13.41
CA GLN A 468 -55.99 31.85 -14.61
C GLN A 468 -57.53 31.65 -14.53
N SER A 469 -58.04 30.91 -13.54
CA SER A 469 -59.48 30.71 -13.36
C SER A 469 -59.87 30.84 -11.88
N ASN A 470 -60.33 32.03 -11.50
CA ASN A 470 -60.92 32.34 -10.20
C ASN A 470 -62.14 31.43 -9.91
N LYS A 471 -61.92 30.25 -9.33
CA LYS A 471 -62.97 29.40 -8.74
C LYS A 471 -62.59 29.03 -7.30
N VAL A 472 -63.39 29.54 -6.36
CA VAL A 472 -63.33 29.24 -4.93
C VAL A 472 -63.83 27.81 -4.70
N LEU A 473 -63.02 26.96 -4.05
CA LEU A 473 -63.42 25.62 -3.60
C LEU A 473 -63.98 25.69 -2.17
N PRO A 474 -65.06 24.94 -1.85
CA PRO A 474 -65.64 24.93 -0.51
C PRO A 474 -64.83 24.02 0.44
N VAL A 475 -64.37 24.60 1.55
CA VAL A 475 -63.69 23.88 2.65
C VAL A 475 -64.75 23.23 3.56
N LYS A 476 -64.70 21.91 3.74
CA LYS A 476 -65.43 21.20 4.81
C LYS A 476 -64.42 20.68 5.83
N VAL A 477 -64.56 21.12 7.07
CA VAL A 477 -63.71 20.71 8.20
C VAL A 477 -64.32 19.48 8.85
N THR A 478 -63.58 18.37 8.89
CA THR A 478 -63.91 17.17 9.67
C THR A 478 -63.16 17.21 11.01
N ALA A 479 -63.82 16.80 12.10
CA ALA A 479 -63.23 16.77 13.43
C ALA A 479 -62.17 15.67 13.56
N GLY A 480 -60.97 16.04 14.03
CA GLY A 480 -59.80 15.15 14.13
C GLY A 480 -59.90 14.14 15.26
N LYS A 481 -59.39 12.92 15.02
CA LYS A 481 -59.11 11.92 16.07
C LYS A 481 -57.76 12.23 16.71
N VAL A 482 -57.68 12.18 18.03
CA VAL A 482 -56.44 12.35 18.80
C VAL A 482 -55.54 11.13 18.55
N ARG A 483 -54.36 11.38 17.98
CA ARG A 483 -53.30 10.39 17.77
C ARG A 483 -52.36 10.49 18.96
N VAL A 484 -52.02 9.36 19.59
CA VAL A 484 -50.96 9.34 20.61
C VAL A 484 -49.65 9.39 19.85
N GLU A 485 -48.84 10.42 20.10
CA GLU A 485 -47.62 10.71 19.36
C GLU A 485 -46.40 10.22 20.15
N ASP A 486 -45.63 9.31 19.54
CA ASP A 486 -44.30 8.95 20.05
C ASP A 486 -43.34 10.12 19.83
N LYS A 487 -42.78 10.66 20.93
CA LYS A 487 -41.92 11.86 20.90
C LYS A 487 -40.74 11.72 19.93
N GLN A 488 -40.14 10.54 19.82
CA GLN A 488 -39.00 10.28 18.94
C GLN A 488 -39.39 10.38 17.46
N ARG A 489 -40.55 9.86 17.09
CA ARG A 489 -41.06 9.91 15.71
C ARG A 489 -41.39 11.35 15.31
N LEU A 490 -41.97 12.11 16.24
CA LEU A 490 -42.34 13.51 15.99
C LEU A 490 -41.10 14.41 15.84
N GLU A 491 -40.05 14.17 16.62
CA GLU A 491 -38.74 14.84 16.45
C GLU A 491 -38.08 14.47 15.11
N GLN A 492 -38.15 13.21 14.69
CA GLN A 492 -37.65 12.78 13.37
C GLN A 492 -38.44 13.42 12.22
N GLU A 493 -39.77 13.47 12.33
CA GLU A 493 -40.64 14.13 11.36
C GLU A 493 -40.30 15.62 11.26
N GLN A 494 -40.19 16.33 12.39
CA GLN A 494 -39.75 17.74 12.43
C GLN A 494 -38.37 17.94 11.79
N GLN A 495 -37.39 17.09 12.10
CA GLN A 495 -36.06 17.18 11.48
C GLN A 495 -36.10 16.90 9.96
N SER A 496 -36.97 16.00 9.51
CA SER A 496 -37.15 15.70 8.10
C SER A 496 -37.78 16.89 7.35
N GLU A 497 -38.74 17.56 7.97
CA GLU A 497 -39.39 18.76 7.45
C GLU A 497 -38.41 19.93 7.39
N GLU A 498 -37.61 20.15 8.44
CA GLU A 498 -36.54 21.15 8.46
C GLU A 498 -35.52 20.90 7.34
N LYS A 499 -35.09 19.65 7.15
CA LYS A 499 -34.19 19.26 6.04
C LYS A 499 -34.84 19.54 4.68
N ARG A 500 -36.12 19.21 4.50
CA ARG A 500 -36.87 19.48 3.26
C ARG A 500 -36.97 20.98 2.98
N LEU A 501 -37.32 21.78 4.00
CA LEU A 501 -37.38 23.24 3.91
C LEU A 501 -36.01 23.84 3.56
N ALA A 502 -34.93 23.36 4.18
CA ALA A 502 -33.57 23.77 3.87
C ALA A 502 -33.20 23.49 2.41
N ILE A 503 -33.54 22.30 1.88
CA ILE A 503 -33.30 21.93 0.47
C ILE A 503 -34.10 22.81 -0.51
N MET A 504 -35.31 23.24 -0.13
CA MET A 504 -36.12 24.16 -0.94
C MET A 504 -35.55 25.59 -0.97
N MET A 505 -34.91 26.03 0.12
CA MET A 505 -34.30 27.36 0.22
C MET A 505 -32.92 27.48 -0.46
N MET A 506 -32.31 26.38 -0.91
CA MET A 506 -31.03 26.40 -1.62
C MET A 506 -31.15 27.02 -3.03
N LYS A 507 -30.10 27.73 -3.47
CA LYS A 507 -30.04 28.23 -4.86
C LYS A 507 -30.00 27.06 -5.85
N LYS A 508 -30.54 27.25 -7.06
CA LYS A 508 -30.66 26.17 -8.09
C LYS A 508 -29.35 25.42 -8.39
N ARG A 509 -28.21 26.11 -8.43
CA ARG A 509 -26.88 25.47 -8.64
C ARG A 509 -26.43 24.63 -7.44
N GLU A 510 -26.68 25.11 -6.23
CA GLU A 510 -26.34 24.43 -4.98
C GLU A 510 -27.26 23.22 -4.75
N LYS A 511 -28.55 23.36 -5.05
CA LYS A 511 -29.53 22.25 -5.04
C LYS A 511 -29.15 21.14 -6.00
N TYR A 512 -28.70 21.46 -7.22
CA TYR A 512 -28.20 20.46 -8.17
C TYR A 512 -26.94 19.74 -7.65
N LEU A 513 -26.01 20.50 -7.06
CA LEU A 513 -24.81 19.93 -6.44
C LEU A 513 -25.17 19.01 -5.26
N TYR A 514 -26.07 19.45 -4.38
CA TYR A 514 -26.59 18.68 -3.26
C TYR A 514 -27.27 17.39 -3.73
N LYS A 515 -28.19 17.46 -4.71
CA LYS A 515 -28.82 16.26 -5.31
C LYS A 515 -27.76 15.30 -5.87
N LYS A 516 -26.70 15.81 -6.51
CA LYS A 516 -25.61 14.96 -7.02
C LYS A 516 -24.79 14.31 -5.91
N ILE A 517 -24.52 15.02 -4.81
CA ILE A 517 -23.84 14.49 -3.62
C ILE A 517 -24.70 13.43 -2.94
N MET A 518 -25.99 13.71 -2.72
CA MET A 518 -26.93 12.78 -2.10
C MET A 518 -27.16 11.54 -2.95
N PHE A 519 -27.25 11.67 -4.28
CA PHE A 519 -27.28 10.52 -5.18
C PHE A 519 -26.03 9.65 -5.04
N GLY A 520 -24.86 10.26 -4.92
CA GLY A 520 -23.61 9.54 -4.63
C GLY A 520 -23.64 8.81 -3.28
N LYS A 521 -24.18 9.44 -2.22
CA LYS A 521 -24.35 8.82 -0.90
C LYS A 521 -25.39 7.69 -0.92
N LYS A 522 -26.60 7.91 -1.42
CA LYS A 522 -27.67 6.89 -1.59
C LYS A 522 -27.16 5.69 -2.41
N ARG A 523 -26.33 5.92 -3.44
CA ARG A 523 -25.72 4.83 -4.21
C ARG A 523 -24.75 4.00 -3.37
N LYS A 524 -23.90 4.64 -2.56
CA LYS A 524 -22.97 3.93 -1.66
C LYS A 524 -23.70 3.12 -0.61
N ILE A 525 -24.72 3.69 0.02
CA ILE A 525 -25.54 2.99 1.03
C ILE A 525 -26.19 1.75 0.40
N ARG A 526 -26.82 1.87 -0.78
CA ARG A 526 -27.35 0.71 -1.50
C ARG A 526 -26.30 -0.35 -1.84
N GLU A 527 -25.09 0.08 -2.22
CA GLU A 527 -23.98 -0.85 -2.44
C GLU A 527 -23.54 -1.53 -1.13
N ALA A 528 -23.55 -0.83 0.00
CA ALA A 528 -23.24 -1.36 1.33
C ALA A 528 -24.31 -2.34 1.85
N ASN A 529 -25.61 -2.00 1.75
CA ASN A 529 -26.72 -2.88 2.13
C ASN A 529 -26.69 -4.16 1.30
N LYS A 530 -26.47 -4.06 -0.01
CA LYS A 530 -26.30 -5.21 -0.90
C LYS A 530 -25.10 -6.09 -0.51
N LEU A 531 -24.03 -5.52 0.04
CA LEU A 531 -22.89 -6.31 0.55
C LEU A 531 -23.24 -6.99 1.87
N ALA A 532 -23.97 -6.31 2.76
CA ALA A 532 -24.47 -6.88 4.01
C ALA A 532 -25.42 -8.06 3.75
N GLU A 533 -26.40 -7.92 2.85
CA GLU A 533 -27.29 -9.02 2.43
C GLU A 533 -26.51 -10.21 1.87
N LYS A 534 -25.54 -9.95 0.99
CA LYS A 534 -24.68 -11.01 0.44
C LYS A 534 -23.90 -11.73 1.51
N ARG A 535 -23.44 -11.02 2.55
CA ARG A 535 -22.73 -11.65 3.67
C ARG A 535 -23.68 -12.47 4.53
N LYS A 536 -24.87 -11.96 4.86
CA LYS A 536 -25.92 -12.72 5.56
C LYS A 536 -26.23 -14.03 4.83
N ALA A 537 -26.42 -13.98 3.52
CA ALA A 537 -26.65 -15.18 2.69
C ALA A 537 -25.46 -16.16 2.71
N HIS A 538 -24.23 -15.65 2.68
CA HIS A 538 -23.02 -16.47 2.75
C HIS A 538 -22.87 -17.16 4.11
N ASP A 539 -23.12 -16.45 5.20
CA ASP A 539 -22.97 -16.97 6.55
C ASP A 539 -24.08 -17.99 6.87
N ALA A 540 -25.30 -17.78 6.37
CA ALA A 540 -26.37 -18.78 6.38
C ALA A 540 -25.96 -20.06 5.64
N ALA A 541 -25.35 -19.93 4.45
CA ALA A 541 -24.88 -21.08 3.67
C ALA A 541 -23.73 -21.84 4.39
N LEU A 542 -22.83 -21.13 5.08
CA LEU A 542 -21.79 -21.74 5.91
C LEU A 542 -22.37 -22.46 7.14
N LYS A 543 -23.33 -21.84 7.84
CA LYS A 543 -24.05 -22.45 8.97
C LYS A 543 -24.72 -23.76 8.50
N GLU A 544 -25.35 -23.78 7.32
CA GLU A 544 -25.90 -25.00 6.71
C GLU A 544 -24.84 -26.07 6.38
N GLN A 545 -23.72 -25.70 5.77
CA GLN A 545 -22.65 -26.64 5.43
C GLN A 545 -22.03 -27.27 6.69
N LYS A 546 -21.82 -26.47 7.75
CA LYS A 546 -21.39 -26.96 9.07
C LYS A 546 -22.40 -27.96 9.63
N LYS A 547 -23.70 -27.64 9.62
CA LYS A 547 -24.79 -28.56 10.05
C LYS A 547 -24.78 -29.87 9.25
N LYS A 548 -24.61 -29.82 7.93
CA LYS A 548 -24.51 -31.02 7.06
C LYS A 548 -23.26 -31.85 7.36
N SER A 549 -22.10 -31.22 7.55
CA SER A 549 -20.84 -31.92 7.90
C SER A 549 -20.89 -32.59 9.27
N LYS A 550 -21.54 -31.97 10.26
CA LYS A 550 -21.73 -32.53 11.61
C LYS A 550 -22.65 -33.75 11.59
N LYS A 551 -23.74 -33.69 10.82
CA LYS A 551 -24.64 -34.85 10.59
C LYS A 551 -23.91 -36.00 9.88
N ALA A 552 -23.07 -35.71 8.88
CA ALA A 552 -22.29 -36.72 8.16
C ALA A 552 -21.15 -37.34 8.98
N ARG A 553 -20.71 -36.69 10.07
CA ARG A 553 -19.72 -37.23 11.02
C ARG A 553 -20.34 -38.06 12.15
N GLN A 554 -21.65 -37.91 12.37
CA GLN A 554 -22.42 -38.64 13.39
C GLN A 554 -23.13 -39.89 12.85
N ALA A 555 -23.33 -39.96 11.53
CA ALA A 555 -23.73 -41.17 10.80
C ALA A 555 -22.47 -41.96 10.39
#